data_AF-A0A966EXW6-F1
#
_entry.id   AF-A0A966EXW6-F1
#
_cell.length_a   1.000
_cell.length_b   1.000
_cell.length_c   1.000
_cell.angle_alpha   90.00
_cell.angle_beta   90.00
_cell.angle_gamma   90.00
#
_symmetry.space_group_name_H-M   'P 1'
#
loop_
_entity.id
_entity.type
_entity.pdbx_description
1 polymer ?
#
loop_
_entity_poly.entity_id
_entity_poly.type
_entity_poly.pdbx_seq_one_letter_code
_entity_poly.pdbx_strand_id
1 'polypeptide(L)'
;MNKELVDKIKNNPDYQELVSKRTSFAIKLSISVLVVYFTFILTIAFNPSVLGAPLSSDSVTTIGIPIGVAVIIFAFITTGIYTKRANGEFDDLANKIKKSVKED
;
A
#
# COMPACT_ATOMS: atom_id res chain seq x y z
N MET A 1 -4.21 -18.57 -24.98
CA MET A 1 -3.14 -17.60 -24.68
C MET A 1 -1.97 -17.85 -25.63
N ASN A 2 -1.50 -16.83 -26.34
CA ASN A 2 -0.36 -16.95 -27.24
C ASN A 2 0.94 -16.95 -26.41
N LYS A 3 1.56 -18.13 -26.22
CA LYS A 3 2.72 -18.32 -25.33
C LYS A 3 3.92 -17.48 -25.76
N GLU A 4 4.16 -17.37 -27.06
CA GLU A 4 5.27 -16.59 -27.62
C GLU A 4 5.18 -15.10 -27.26
N LEU A 5 3.97 -14.53 -27.28
CA LEU A 5 3.76 -13.14 -26.86
C LEU A 5 4.01 -12.93 -25.36
N VAL A 6 3.61 -13.90 -24.52
CA VAL A 6 3.84 -13.84 -23.07
C VAL A 6 5.33 -13.89 -22.76
N ASP A 7 6.07 -14.77 -23.43
CA ASP A 7 7.51 -14.92 -23.24
C ASP A 7 8.26 -13.68 -23.76
N LYS A 8 7.82 -13.09 -24.88
CA LYS A 8 8.36 -11.82 -25.39
C LYS A 8 8.17 -10.67 -24.38
N ILE A 9 6.98 -10.56 -23.76
CA ILE A 9 6.72 -9.54 -22.74
C ILE A 9 7.58 -9.77 -21.49
N LYS A 10 7.70 -11.01 -21.01
CA LYS A 10 8.50 -11.33 -19.82
C LYS A 10 10.00 -11.06 -20.00
N ASN A 11 10.51 -11.24 -21.22
CA ASN A 11 11.90 -10.97 -21.57
C ASN A 11 12.16 -9.49 -21.88
N ASN A 12 11.13 -8.64 -21.92
CA ASN A 12 11.31 -7.20 -22.15
C ASN A 12 11.91 -6.54 -20.89
N PRO A 13 13.04 -5.81 -20.99
CA PRO A 13 13.68 -5.15 -19.85
C PRO A 13 12.77 -4.12 -19.15
N ASP A 14 11.93 -3.40 -19.90
CA ASP A 14 10.98 -2.43 -19.33
C ASP A 14 9.91 -3.16 -18.46
N TYR A 15 9.52 -4.38 -18.85
CA TYR A 15 8.58 -5.19 -18.07
C TYR A 15 9.21 -5.68 -16.76
N GLN A 16 10.46 -6.12 -16.80
CA GLN A 16 11.18 -6.53 -15.59
C GLN A 16 11.39 -5.36 -14.63
N GLU A 17 11.70 -4.17 -15.15
CA GLU A 17 11.80 -2.94 -14.37
C GLU A 17 10.46 -2.58 -13.71
N LEU A 18 9.36 -2.60 -14.49
CA LEU A 18 8.01 -2.34 -13.98
C LEU A 18 7.64 -3.29 -12.83
N VAL A 19 7.85 -4.59 -13.01
CA VAL A 19 7.55 -5.61 -11.99
C VAL A 19 8.38 -5.38 -10.73
N SER A 20 9.68 -5.13 -10.88
CA SER A 20 10.59 -4.89 -9.75
C SER A 20 10.18 -3.66 -8.93
N LYS A 21 9.96 -2.52 -9.61
CA LYS A 21 9.56 -1.27 -8.94
C LYS A 21 8.20 -1.39 -8.27
N ARG A 22 7.20 -1.96 -8.96
CA ARG A 22 5.87 -2.16 -8.40
C ARG A 22 5.91 -3.06 -7.17
N THR A 23 6.65 -4.16 -7.25
CA THR A 23 6.75 -5.15 -6.17
C THR A 23 7.45 -4.57 -4.95
N SER A 24 8.62 -3.94 -5.12
CA SER A 24 9.35 -3.30 -4.02
C SER A 24 8.50 -2.23 -3.33
N PHE A 25 7.77 -1.42 -4.11
CA PHE A 25 6.90 -0.39 -3.59
C PHE A 25 5.69 -0.97 -2.83
N ALA A 26 5.00 -1.96 -3.41
CA ALA A 26 3.89 -2.63 -2.78
C ALA A 26 4.32 -3.30 -1.46
N ILE A 27 5.47 -3.97 -1.43
CA ILE A 27 6.02 -4.58 -0.20
C ILE A 27 6.24 -3.53 0.88
N LYS A 28 6.82 -2.37 0.56
CA LYS A 28 7.04 -1.29 1.53
C LYS A 28 5.73 -0.78 2.14
N LEU A 29 4.70 -0.56 1.31
CA LEU A 29 3.39 -0.15 1.80
C LEU A 29 2.71 -1.24 2.62
N SER A 30 2.78 -2.49 2.18
CA SER A 30 2.26 -3.63 2.92
C SER A 30 2.89 -3.75 4.30
N ILE A 31 4.22 -3.66 4.41
CA ILE A 31 4.93 -3.67 5.70
C ILE A 31 4.44 -2.50 6.57
N SER A 32 4.29 -1.31 6.00
CA SER A 32 3.80 -0.15 6.75
C SER A 32 2.41 -0.36 7.33
N VAL A 33 1.47 -0.92 6.55
CA VAL A 33 0.13 -1.27 7.03
C VAL A 33 0.19 -2.38 8.09
N LEU A 34 1.01 -3.41 7.89
CA LEU A 34 1.18 -4.50 8.85
C LEU A 34 1.70 -4.00 10.19
N VAL A 35 2.67 -3.09 10.20
CA VAL A 35 3.18 -2.49 11.44
C VAL A 35 2.05 -1.81 12.20
N VAL A 36 1.29 -0.93 11.56
CA VAL A 36 0.16 -0.23 12.21
C VAL A 36 -0.89 -1.22 12.72
N TYR A 37 -1.26 -2.20 11.90
CA TYR A 37 -2.25 -3.22 12.24
C TYR A 37 -1.83 -4.07 13.44
N PHE A 38 -0.61 -4.61 13.45
CA PHE A 38 -0.12 -5.41 14.55
C PHE A 38 0.12 -4.58 15.80
N THR A 39 0.62 -3.35 15.70
CA THR A 39 0.71 -2.44 16.85
C THR A 39 -0.67 -2.23 17.47
N PHE A 40 -1.70 -2.01 16.67
CA PHE A 40 -3.06 -1.81 17.16
C PHE A 40 -3.64 -3.07 17.84
N ILE A 41 -3.59 -4.22 17.17
CA ILE A 41 -4.14 -5.47 17.72
C ILE A 41 -3.37 -5.95 18.94
N LEU A 42 -2.04 -5.89 18.93
CA LEU A 42 -1.23 -6.27 20.10
C LEU A 42 -1.52 -5.35 21.28
N THR A 43 -1.73 -4.05 21.04
CA THR A 43 -2.15 -3.11 22.10
C THR A 43 -3.48 -3.54 22.70
N ILE A 44 -4.48 -3.87 21.88
CA ILE A 44 -5.78 -4.36 22.36
C ILE A 44 -5.63 -5.67 23.16
N ALA A 45 -4.79 -6.59 22.68
CA ALA A 45 -4.63 -7.91 23.30
C ALA A 45 -3.90 -7.86 24.64
N PHE A 46 -2.84 -7.06 24.76
CA PHE A 46 -1.96 -7.05 25.94
C PHE A 46 -2.20 -5.87 26.89
N ASN A 47 -2.73 -4.75 26.39
CA ASN A 47 -2.97 -3.55 27.22
C ASN A 47 -4.17 -2.73 26.73
N PRO A 48 -5.40 -3.28 26.82
CA PRO A 48 -6.62 -2.61 26.33
C PRO A 48 -6.90 -1.29 27.07
N SER A 49 -6.42 -1.14 28.31
CA SER A 49 -6.59 0.07 29.11
C SER A 49 -5.98 1.31 28.47
N VAL A 50 -4.94 1.17 27.64
CA VAL A 50 -4.34 2.29 26.90
C VAL A 50 -5.33 2.94 25.95
N LEU A 51 -6.09 2.13 25.21
CA LEU A 51 -7.10 2.62 24.26
C LEU A 51 -8.43 2.95 24.95
N GLY A 52 -8.71 2.32 26.09
CA GLY A 52 -9.90 2.55 26.90
C GLY A 52 -9.81 3.77 27.83
N ALA A 53 -8.61 4.31 28.07
CA ALA A 53 -8.43 5.45 28.96
C ALA A 53 -9.17 6.69 28.43
N PRO A 54 -9.89 7.44 29.30
CA PRO A 54 -10.56 8.67 28.89
C PRO A 54 -9.53 9.74 28.53
N LEU A 55 -9.88 10.60 27.57
CA LEU A 55 -8.97 11.65 27.07
C LEU A 55 -8.69 12.74 28.12
N SER A 56 -9.63 12.97 29.03
CA SER A 56 -9.52 13.84 30.19
C SER A 56 -10.48 13.35 31.29
N SER A 57 -10.33 13.86 32.51
CA SER A 57 -11.11 13.43 33.68
C SER A 57 -12.63 13.53 33.49
N ASP A 58 -13.09 14.49 32.66
CA ASP A 58 -14.52 14.72 32.39
C ASP A 58 -14.95 14.23 30.99
N SER A 59 -14.05 13.58 30.22
CA SER A 59 -14.32 13.15 28.85
C SER A 59 -14.94 11.75 28.81
N VAL A 60 -16.08 11.63 28.13
CA VAL A 60 -16.69 10.35 27.74
C VAL A 60 -15.96 9.67 26.56
N THR A 61 -15.09 10.40 25.87
CA THR A 61 -14.30 9.89 24.74
C THR A 61 -12.99 9.28 25.24
N THR A 62 -12.67 8.08 24.74
CA THR A 62 -11.42 7.37 25.05
C THR A 62 -10.30 7.72 24.06
N ILE A 63 -9.05 7.54 24.49
CA ILE A 63 -7.84 7.73 23.66
C ILE A 63 -7.89 6.88 22.38
N GLY A 64 -8.57 5.73 22.42
CA GLY A 64 -8.76 4.86 21.26
C GLY A 64 -9.50 5.53 20.09
N ILE A 65 -10.38 6.50 20.35
CA ILE A 65 -11.13 7.19 19.28
C ILE A 65 -10.20 8.04 18.41
N PRO A 66 -9.40 9.00 18.95
CA PRO A 66 -8.39 9.71 18.17
C PRO A 66 -7.40 8.80 17.45
N ILE A 67 -6.95 7.71 18.11
CA ILE A 67 -6.03 6.74 17.50
C ILE A 67 -6.70 6.06 16.29
N GLY A 68 -7.95 5.61 16.43
CA GLY A 68 -8.71 5.02 15.33
C GLY A 68 -8.87 5.98 14.15
N VAL A 69 -9.20 7.24 14.42
CA VAL A 69 -9.26 8.30 13.39
C VAL A 69 -7.91 8.47 12.70
N ALA A 70 -6.81 8.49 13.45
CA ALA A 70 -5.47 8.57 12.88
C ALA A 70 -5.14 7.37 11.96
N VAL A 71 -5.53 6.16 12.35
CA VAL A 71 -5.38 4.95 11.51
C VAL A 71 -6.18 5.06 10.21
N ILE A 72 -7.40 5.59 10.27
CA ILE A 72 -8.24 5.82 9.08
C ILE A 72 -7.56 6.83 8.13
N ILE A 73 -7.09 7.96 8.66
CA ILE A 73 -6.37 8.97 7.87
C ILE A 73 -5.10 8.35 7.24
N PHE A 74 -4.34 7.59 8.02
CA PHE A 74 -3.16 6.87 7.52
C PHE A 74 -3.51 5.91 6.37
N ALA A 75 -4.63 5.19 6.46
CA ALA A 75 -5.10 4.30 5.39
C ALA A 75 -5.39 5.09 4.11
N PHE A 76 -6.13 6.20 4.19
CA PHE A 76 -6.39 7.06 3.04
C PHE A 76 -5.12 7.62 2.41
N ILE A 77 -4.17 8.08 3.23
CA ILE A 77 -2.88 8.57 2.75
C ILE A 77 -2.12 7.46 2.02
N THR A 78 -2.04 6.27 2.61
CA THR A 78 -1.34 5.12 2.02
C THR A 78 -1.96 4.73 0.68
N THR A 79 -3.28 4.68 0.61
CA THR A 79 -4.02 4.43 -0.64
C THR A 79 -3.75 5.53 -1.67
N GLY A 80 -3.79 6.81 -1.28
CA GLY A 80 -3.53 7.93 -2.18
C GLY A 80 -2.09 7.96 -2.73
N ILE A 81 -1.11 7.65 -1.88
CA ILE A 81 0.29 7.51 -2.30
C ILE A 81 0.43 6.36 -3.30
N TYR A 82 -0.24 5.23 -3.03
CA TYR A 82 -0.23 4.09 -3.95
C TYR A 82 -0.87 4.42 -5.30
N THR A 83 -2.07 5.01 -5.31
CA THR A 83 -2.78 5.33 -6.55
C THR A 83 -2.05 6.38 -7.37
N LYS A 84 -1.48 7.41 -6.74
CA LYS A 84 -0.64 8.41 -7.44
C LYS A 84 0.57 7.76 -8.12
N ARG A 85 1.21 6.80 -7.45
CA ARG A 85 2.36 6.08 -8.01
C ARG A 85 1.97 5.14 -9.14
N ALA A 86 0.83 4.45 -8.98
CA ALA A 86 0.29 3.53 -9.98
C ALA A 86 -0.14 4.24 -11.26
N ASN A 87 -0.91 5.32 -11.13
CA ASN A 87 -1.44 6.08 -12.27
C ASN A 87 -0.38 6.92 -13.01
N GLY A 88 0.85 6.98 -12.50
CA GLY A 88 1.96 7.68 -13.13
C GLY A 88 2.98 6.70 -13.66
N GLU A 89 4.05 6.49 -12.88
CA GLU A 89 5.22 5.73 -13.32
C GLU A 89 4.91 4.30 -13.79
N PHE A 90 3.94 3.62 -13.16
CA PHE A 90 3.61 2.25 -13.57
C PHE A 90 2.80 2.21 -14.86
N ASP A 91 1.84 3.13 -15.04
CA ASP A 91 1.07 3.27 -16.27
C ASP A 91 1.95 3.73 -17.46
N ASP A 92 2.90 4.64 -17.24
CA ASP A 92 3.84 5.09 -18.27
C ASP A 92 4.71 3.93 -18.79
N LEU A 93 5.27 3.14 -17.87
CA LEU A 93 6.05 1.94 -18.20
C LEU A 93 5.18 0.88 -18.91
N ALA A 94 3.95 0.65 -18.45
CA ALA A 94 3.04 -0.28 -19.09
C ALA A 94 2.68 0.15 -20.53
N ASN A 95 2.46 1.45 -20.74
CA ASN A 95 2.19 2.02 -22.07
C ASN A 95 3.39 1.90 -23.00
N LYS A 96 4.61 2.08 -22.50
CA LYS A 96 5.85 1.89 -23.27
C LYS A 96 5.99 0.45 -23.78
N ILE A 97 5.78 -0.54 -22.90
CA ILE A 97 5.82 -1.98 -23.25
C ILE A 97 4.75 -2.31 -24.30
N LYS A 98 3.54 -1.75 -24.15
CA LYS A 98 2.44 -1.99 -25.09
C LYS A 98 2.75 -1.45 -26.49
N LYS A 99 3.46 -0.33 -26.60
CA LYS A 99 3.92 0.23 -27.88
C LYS A 99 5.02 -0.63 -28.50
N SER A 100 6.03 -1.03 -27.73
CA SER A 100 7.14 -1.84 -28.26
C SER A 100 6.70 -3.21 -28.79
N VAL A 101 5.63 -3.79 -28.24
CA VAL A 101 5.09 -5.08 -28.72
C VAL A 101 4.17 -4.91 -29.94
N LYS A 102 3.70 -3.69 -30.24
CA LYS A 102 2.83 -3.39 -31.40
C LYS A 102 3.61 -2.97 -32.65
N GLU A 103 4.82 -2.45 -32.48
CA GLU A 103 5.68 -1.94 -33.56
C GLU A 103 6.56 -3.03 -34.19
N ASP A 104 6.62 -4.22 -33.56
CA ASP A 104 7.19 -5.46 -34.10
C ASP A 104 6.11 -6.40 -34.65
#